data_AF-A0A2S2N4R2-F1
#
_entry.id   AF-A0A2S2N4R2-F1
#
_cell.length_a   1.000
_cell.length_b   1.000
_cell.length_c   1.000
_cell.angle_alpha   90.00
_cell.angle_beta   90.00
_cell.angle_gamma   90.00
#
_symmetry.space_group_name_H-M   'P 1'
#
loop_
_entity.id
_entity.type
_entity.pdbx_description
1 polymer ?
#
loop_
_entity_poly.entity_id
_entity_poly.type
_entity_poly.pdbx_seq_one_letter_code
_entity_poly.pdbx_strand_id
1 'polypeptide(L)'
;DLLHQLVTLMNPNTLMAHGVPVVRTNQCAGEFVITFPRAYHSGFNQGYNFAEAVNFCTADWLPAGRQCIEHYRRLRRYCVFSHEELICKMAASPEKLDLNLAAAVHKEMFVLVQEERKLRKALLEKGITEAEREAFELLPDDERQCDKCKTTCFLSALACYDCPQGLVCLYHMDDLCKCPRSKQYLRYRYTLDELPAMLHKLKVRAESFDTWA
;
A
#
# COMPACT_ATOMS: atom_id res chain seq x y z
N ASP A 1 -16.54 -3.17 -4.06
CA ASP A 1 -16.75 -4.28 -3.11
C ASP A 1 -17.99 -4.01 -2.28
N LEU A 2 -19.04 -4.80 -2.50
CA LEU A 2 -20.36 -4.60 -1.89
C LEU A 2 -20.37 -4.94 -0.40
N LEU A 3 -19.54 -5.90 0.04
CA LEU A 3 -19.56 -6.41 1.41
C LEU A 3 -19.02 -5.39 2.43
N HIS A 4 -18.04 -4.56 2.04
CA HIS A 4 -17.51 -3.50 2.89
C HIS A 4 -18.26 -2.16 2.74
N GLN A 5 -19.21 -2.08 1.79
CA GLN A 5 -20.08 -0.91 1.61
C GLN A 5 -21.37 -1.03 2.42
N LEU A 6 -21.78 -2.26 2.76
CA LEU A 6 -22.93 -2.52 3.61
C LEU A 6 -22.52 -2.45 5.09
N VAL A 7 -23.12 -1.53 5.82
CA VAL A 7 -22.98 -1.49 7.29
C VAL A 7 -23.89 -2.56 7.88
N THR A 8 -23.32 -3.48 8.66
CA THR A 8 -24.09 -4.50 9.39
C THR A 8 -23.69 -4.52 10.86
N LEU A 9 -24.69 -4.50 11.73
CA LEU A 9 -24.52 -4.87 13.13
C LEU A 9 -24.96 -6.33 13.25
N MET A 10 -23.99 -7.23 13.37
CA MET A 10 -24.25 -8.63 13.66
C MET A 10 -24.17 -8.85 15.17
N ASN A 11 -25.17 -9.52 15.74
CA ASN A 11 -25.14 -9.89 17.15
C ASN A 11 -23.86 -10.71 17.43
N PRO A 12 -23.01 -10.31 18.41
CA PRO A 12 -21.82 -11.05 18.79
C PRO A 12 -22.05 -12.54 19.02
N ASN A 13 -23.20 -12.92 19.56
CA ASN A 13 -23.55 -14.32 19.79
C ASN A 13 -23.63 -15.12 18.49
N THR A 14 -24.08 -14.49 17.40
CA THR A 14 -24.10 -15.12 16.08
C THR A 14 -22.69 -15.40 15.58
N LEU A 15 -21.77 -14.45 15.74
CA LEU A 15 -20.35 -14.63 15.37
C LEU A 15 -19.69 -15.73 16.20
N MET A 16 -19.91 -15.72 17.51
CA MET A 16 -19.37 -16.72 18.45
C MET A 16 -19.90 -18.13 18.14
N ALA A 17 -21.18 -18.27 17.80
CA ALA A 17 -21.77 -19.54 17.38
C ALA A 17 -21.14 -20.10 16.09
N HIS A 18 -20.54 -19.24 15.26
CA HIS A 18 -19.77 -19.63 14.07
C HIS A 18 -18.26 -19.70 14.32
N GLY A 19 -17.82 -19.73 15.57
CA GLY A 19 -16.42 -19.91 15.95
C GLY A 19 -15.54 -18.66 15.81
N VAL A 20 -16.13 -17.48 15.60
CA VAL A 20 -15.38 -16.22 15.55
C VAL A 20 -15.11 -15.76 16.98
N PRO A 21 -13.84 -15.51 17.37
CA PRO A 21 -13.52 -15.01 18.70
C PRO A 21 -14.03 -13.57 18.86
N VAL A 22 -14.78 -13.32 19.93
CA VAL A 22 -15.29 -11.99 20.26
C VAL A 22 -14.92 -11.65 21.70
N VAL A 23 -14.39 -10.44 21.88
CA VAL A 23 -14.08 -9.84 23.18
C VAL A 23 -14.85 -8.52 23.32
N ARG A 24 -15.08 -8.07 24.56
CA ARG A 24 -15.78 -6.81 24.84
C ARG A 24 -15.19 -6.09 26.05
N THR A 25 -15.40 -4.78 26.08
CA THR A 25 -15.10 -3.92 27.24
C THR A 25 -16.14 -2.81 27.36
N ASN A 26 -16.23 -2.18 28.53
CA ASN A 26 -16.96 -0.93 28.72
C ASN A 26 -15.93 0.19 28.90
N GLN A 27 -15.78 1.06 27.91
CA GLN A 27 -14.86 2.20 27.99
C GLN A 27 -15.46 3.30 28.88
N CYS A 28 -14.76 3.67 29.94
CA CYS A 28 -15.10 4.75 30.86
C CYS A 28 -14.34 6.04 30.51
N ALA A 29 -14.76 7.16 31.11
CA ALA A 29 -14.10 8.45 30.92
C ALA A 29 -12.63 8.39 31.38
N GLY A 30 -11.72 8.90 30.55
CA GLY A 30 -10.27 8.86 30.81
C GLY A 30 -9.58 7.57 30.34
N GLU A 31 -10.31 6.59 29.79
CA GLU A 31 -9.74 5.36 29.27
C GLU A 31 -9.48 5.41 27.77
N PHE A 32 -8.41 4.74 27.34
CA PHE A 32 -8.09 4.52 25.92
C PHE A 32 -8.55 3.14 25.46
N VAL A 33 -9.03 3.05 24.22
CA VAL A 33 -9.25 1.80 23.51
C VAL A 33 -8.35 1.79 22.28
N ILE A 34 -7.49 0.78 22.17
CA ILE A 34 -6.60 0.60 21.03
C ILE A 34 -7.16 -0.51 20.14
N THR A 35 -7.36 -0.20 18.86
CA THR A 35 -7.75 -1.19 17.86
C THR A 35 -6.55 -1.59 17.01
N PHE A 36 -6.27 -2.89 16.97
CA PHE A 36 -5.12 -3.43 16.24
C PHE A 36 -5.42 -3.61 14.74
N PRO A 37 -4.39 -3.71 13.89
CA PRO A 37 -4.57 -3.88 12.45
C PRO A 37 -5.51 -5.06 12.12
N ARG A 38 -6.52 -4.80 11.29
CA ARG A 38 -7.53 -5.79 10.85
C ARG A 38 -8.41 -6.36 11.99
N ALA A 39 -8.43 -5.73 13.16
CA ALA A 39 -9.38 -6.05 14.22
C ALA A 39 -10.74 -5.38 13.94
N TYR A 40 -11.72 -6.19 13.51
CA TYR A 40 -13.10 -5.73 13.39
C TYR A 40 -13.64 -5.33 14.77
N HIS A 41 -14.34 -4.20 14.84
CA HIS A 41 -14.92 -3.69 16.06
C HIS A 41 -16.28 -3.05 15.79
N SER A 42 -17.16 -3.10 16.80
CA SER A 42 -18.48 -2.48 16.81
C SER A 42 -18.83 -2.14 18.25
N GLY A 43 -19.68 -1.15 18.47
CA GLY A 43 -20.10 -0.75 19.81
C GLY A 43 -21.31 0.17 19.81
N PHE A 44 -21.74 0.55 21.00
CA PHE A 44 -22.79 1.53 21.23
C PHE A 44 -22.49 2.30 22.51
N ASN A 45 -23.04 3.51 22.64
CA ASN A 45 -22.87 4.35 23.82
C ASN A 45 -23.95 4.00 24.87
N GLN A 46 -23.54 3.91 26.13
CA GLN A 46 -24.47 3.69 27.26
C GLN A 46 -25.30 4.94 27.60
N GLY A 47 -24.85 6.12 27.19
CA GLY A 47 -25.49 7.41 27.47
C GLY A 47 -24.77 8.55 26.74
N TYR A 48 -25.09 9.79 27.12
CA TYR A 48 -24.44 10.98 26.57
C TYR A 48 -22.93 10.97 26.87
N ASN A 49 -22.11 11.11 25.83
CA ASN A 49 -20.66 11.16 25.95
C ASN A 49 -20.02 11.98 24.82
N PHE A 50 -18.70 12.13 24.91
CA PHE A 50 -17.86 12.72 23.88
C PHE A 50 -16.59 11.86 23.76
N ALA A 51 -16.17 11.57 22.53
CA ALA A 51 -15.00 10.75 22.24
C ALA A 51 -14.24 11.31 21.04
N GLU A 52 -12.93 11.08 21.03
CA GLU A 52 -12.02 11.41 19.92
C GLU A 52 -11.25 10.15 19.51
N ALA A 53 -10.97 10.02 18.21
CA ALA A 53 -10.27 8.86 17.68
C ALA A 53 -9.31 9.27 16.54
N VAL A 54 -8.20 8.54 16.44
CA VAL A 54 -7.20 8.72 15.39
C VAL A 54 -6.66 7.37 14.92
N ASN A 55 -6.34 7.28 13.63
CA ASN A 55 -5.62 6.14 13.08
C ASN A 55 -4.11 6.46 13.11
N PHE A 56 -3.31 5.48 13.51
CA PHE A 56 -1.85 5.58 13.45
C PHE A 56 -1.25 4.28 12.90
N CYS A 57 0.01 4.33 12.51
CA CYS A 57 0.73 3.19 11.96
C CYS A 57 2.10 3.10 12.64
N THR A 58 2.52 1.89 12.96
CA THR A 58 3.81 1.56 13.60
C THR A 58 4.69 0.77 12.61
N ALA A 59 5.94 0.50 12.98
CA ALA A 59 6.86 -0.28 12.13
C ALA A 59 6.31 -1.68 11.81
N ASP A 60 5.66 -2.34 12.76
CA ASP A 60 5.03 -3.67 12.60
C ASP A 60 3.78 -3.66 11.71
N TRP A 61 3.19 -2.48 11.47
CA TRP A 61 2.05 -2.34 10.56
C TRP A 61 2.46 -2.42 9.07
N LEU A 62 3.69 -2.05 8.71
CA LEU A 62 4.09 -1.93 7.30
C LEU A 62 3.80 -3.19 6.46
N PRO A 63 4.13 -4.42 6.91
CA PRO A 63 3.80 -5.63 6.16
C PRO A 63 2.29 -5.87 6.01
N ALA A 64 1.50 -5.53 7.03
CA ALA A 64 0.04 -5.61 6.97
C ALA A 64 -0.54 -4.57 6.01
N GLY A 65 0.06 -3.37 5.95
CA GLY A 65 -0.26 -2.32 4.98
C GLY A 65 -0.08 -2.80 3.54
N ARG A 66 1.06 -3.40 3.19
CA ARG A 66 1.28 -3.98 1.87
C ARG A 66 0.27 -5.08 1.52
N GLN A 67 0.03 -6.02 2.44
CA GLN A 67 -0.98 -7.07 2.24
C GLN A 67 -2.40 -6.50 2.06
N CYS A 68 -2.71 -5.41 2.74
CA CYS A 68 -3.98 -4.70 2.59
C CYS A 68 -4.14 -4.15 1.16
N ILE A 69 -3.09 -3.56 0.58
CA ILE A 69 -3.11 -3.09 -0.81
C ILE A 69 -3.31 -4.25 -1.79
N GLU A 70 -2.64 -5.39 -1.58
CA GLU A 70 -2.86 -6.59 -2.39
C GLU A 70 -4.31 -7.08 -2.31
N HIS A 71 -4.93 -7.01 -1.13
CA HIS A 71 -6.32 -7.36 -0.93
C HIS A 71 -7.27 -6.37 -1.63
N TYR A 72 -7.02 -5.06 -1.47
CA TYR A 72 -7.81 -4.00 -2.11
C TYR A 72 -7.77 -4.09 -3.63
N ARG A 73 -6.60 -4.42 -4.19
CA ARG A 73 -6.41 -4.66 -5.62
C ARG A 73 -7.35 -5.76 -6.14
N ARG A 74 -7.50 -6.87 -5.41
CA ARG A 74 -8.41 -7.97 -5.77
C ARG A 74 -9.89 -7.56 -5.70
N LEU A 75 -10.22 -6.65 -4.78
CA LEU A 75 -11.58 -6.18 -4.52
C LEU A 75 -12.00 -4.95 -5.35
N ARG A 76 -11.08 -4.41 -6.17
CA ARG A 76 -11.23 -3.15 -6.91
C ARG A 76 -11.59 -1.98 -5.99
N ARG A 77 -10.93 -1.91 -4.84
CA ARG A 77 -11.17 -0.89 -3.81
C ARG A 77 -10.13 0.23 -3.95
N TYR A 78 -10.63 1.48 -3.94
CA TYR A 78 -9.79 2.67 -3.92
C TYR A 78 -8.90 2.70 -2.68
N CYS A 79 -7.64 3.08 -2.89
CA CYS A 79 -6.69 3.32 -1.81
C CYS A 79 -6.80 4.77 -1.35
N VAL A 80 -6.62 5.02 -0.05
CA VAL A 80 -6.60 6.37 0.53
C VAL A 80 -5.23 7.06 0.36
N PHE A 81 -4.17 6.27 0.12
CA PHE A 81 -2.83 6.72 -0.23
C PHE A 81 -2.06 5.55 -0.86
N SER A 82 -0.93 5.82 -1.51
CA SER A 82 -0.01 4.79 -2.01
C SER A 82 0.93 4.29 -0.91
N HIS A 83 0.84 3.00 -0.56
CA HIS A 83 1.74 2.38 0.40
C HIS A 83 3.19 2.35 -0.12
N GLU A 84 3.39 2.16 -1.42
CA GLU A 84 4.72 2.17 -2.04
C GLU A 84 5.35 3.56 -1.96
N GLU A 85 4.56 4.61 -2.18
CA GLU A 85 4.99 6.01 -2.02
C GLU A 85 5.46 6.29 -0.60
N LEU A 86 4.69 5.82 0.40
CA LEU A 86 5.04 5.97 1.81
C LEU A 86 6.40 5.31 2.12
N ILE A 87 6.62 4.07 1.66
CA ILE A 87 7.90 3.36 1.83
C ILE A 87 9.05 4.13 1.16
N CYS A 88 8.88 4.58 -0.09
CA CYS A 88 9.91 5.31 -0.80
C CYS A 88 10.22 6.68 -0.17
N LYS A 89 9.22 7.39 0.38
CA LYS A 89 9.42 8.65 1.10
C LYS A 89 10.22 8.45 2.40
N MET A 90 9.94 7.38 3.15
CA MET A 90 10.75 7.03 4.33
C MET A 90 12.19 6.66 3.92
N ALA A 91 12.33 5.86 2.86
CA ALA A 91 13.63 5.45 2.33
C ALA A 91 14.48 6.60 1.76
N ALA A 92 13.86 7.72 1.38
CA ALA A 92 14.56 8.91 0.91
C ALA A 92 15.23 9.74 2.03
N SER A 93 14.82 9.53 3.30
CA SER A 93 15.38 10.23 4.46
C SER A 93 15.65 9.27 5.64
N PRO A 94 16.51 8.25 5.45
CA PRO A 94 16.75 7.20 6.45
C PRO A 94 17.33 7.75 7.76
N GLU A 95 18.05 8.88 7.73
CA GLU A 95 18.59 9.55 8.91
C GLU A 95 17.51 10.04 9.89
N LYS A 96 16.29 10.27 9.41
CA LYS A 96 15.15 10.70 10.22
C LYS A 96 14.38 9.53 10.84
N LEU A 97 14.69 8.30 10.44
CA LEU A 97 14.03 7.11 10.96
C LEU A 97 14.74 6.62 12.22
N ASP A 98 13.95 6.17 13.20
CA ASP A 98 14.48 5.31 14.25
C ASP A 98 14.92 3.97 13.66
N LEU A 99 15.75 3.23 14.40
CA LEU A 99 16.40 2.01 13.92
C LEU A 99 15.39 0.89 13.61
N ASN A 100 14.35 0.75 14.43
CA ASN A 100 13.33 -0.29 14.25
C ASN A 100 12.50 0.00 13.00
N LEU A 101 12.12 1.26 12.80
CA LEU A 101 11.44 1.67 11.58
C LEU A 101 12.34 1.53 10.35
N ALA A 102 13.61 1.93 10.43
CA ALA A 102 14.56 1.75 9.31
C ALA A 102 14.70 0.27 8.90
N ALA A 103 14.80 -0.65 9.86
CA ALA A 103 14.86 -2.09 9.61
C ALA A 103 13.56 -2.62 8.99
N ALA A 104 12.40 -2.19 9.48
CA ALA A 104 11.11 -2.58 8.94
C ALA A 104 10.91 -2.04 7.50
N VAL A 105 11.26 -0.78 7.25
CA VAL A 105 11.22 -0.15 5.92
C VAL A 105 12.19 -0.84 4.97
N HIS A 106 13.40 -1.18 5.41
CA HIS A 106 14.35 -1.96 4.62
C HIS A 106 13.76 -3.29 4.15
N LYS A 107 13.15 -4.05 5.08
CA LYS A 107 12.53 -5.35 4.77
C LYS A 107 11.38 -5.22 3.77
N GLU A 108 10.49 -4.25 3.96
CA GLU A 108 9.36 -4.05 3.05
C GLU A 108 9.80 -3.48 1.69
N MET A 109 10.75 -2.54 1.68
CA MET A 109 11.34 -2.03 0.45
C MET A 109 12.02 -3.14 -0.35
N PHE A 110 12.72 -4.07 0.32
CA PHE A 110 13.31 -5.22 -0.36
C PHE A 110 12.27 -6.02 -1.16
N VAL A 111 11.12 -6.32 -0.55
CA VAL A 111 10.02 -7.02 -1.22
C VAL A 111 9.51 -6.22 -2.41
N LEU A 112 9.27 -4.91 -2.23
CA LEU A 112 8.81 -4.04 -3.32
C LEU A 112 9.79 -4.00 -4.50
N VAL A 113 11.09 -3.90 -4.24
CA VAL A 113 12.12 -3.86 -5.30
C VAL A 113 12.18 -5.16 -6.08
N GLN A 114 12.10 -6.32 -5.40
CA GLN A 114 12.09 -7.61 -6.10
C GLN A 114 10.85 -7.78 -6.97
N GLU A 115 9.68 -7.41 -6.45
CA GLU A 115 8.42 -7.56 -7.17
C GLU A 115 8.33 -6.59 -8.36
N GLU A 116 8.77 -5.34 -8.18
CA GLU A 116 8.86 -4.34 -9.25
C GLU A 116 9.81 -4.80 -10.37
N ARG A 117 10.97 -5.35 -10.02
CA ARG A 117 11.92 -5.90 -11.00
C ARG A 117 11.28 -7.03 -11.81
N LYS A 118 10.55 -7.93 -11.16
CA LYS A 118 9.83 -9.03 -11.82
C LYS A 118 8.75 -8.52 -12.76
N LEU A 119 7.94 -7.54 -12.32
CA LEU A 119 6.87 -6.96 -13.12
C LEU A 119 7.40 -6.22 -14.36
N ARG A 120 8.46 -5.41 -14.20
CA ARG A 120 9.11 -4.72 -15.33
C ARG A 120 9.76 -5.69 -16.30
N LYS A 121 10.36 -6.78 -15.80
CA LYS A 121 10.92 -7.84 -16.66
C LYS A 121 9.82 -8.51 -17.50
N ALA A 122 8.69 -8.87 -16.88
CA ALA A 122 7.56 -9.46 -17.59
C ALA A 122 6.97 -8.52 -18.67
N LEU A 123 7.00 -7.21 -18.42
CA LEU A 123 6.57 -6.19 -19.36
C LEU A 123 7.52 -6.08 -20.58
N LEU A 124 8.83 -6.13 -20.35
CA LEU A 124 9.83 -6.21 -21.42
C LEU A 124 9.70 -7.50 -22.25
N GLU A 125 9.48 -8.65 -21.60
CA GLU A 125 9.25 -9.95 -22.26
C GLU A 125 7.99 -9.93 -23.15
N LYS A 126 7.04 -9.03 -22.91
CA LYS A 126 5.86 -8.77 -23.75
C LYS A 126 6.09 -7.78 -24.91
N GLY A 127 7.33 -7.31 -25.09
CA GLY A 127 7.72 -6.42 -26.19
C GLY A 127 7.40 -4.95 -25.96
N ILE A 128 7.15 -4.53 -24.72
CA ILE A 128 6.97 -3.13 -24.36
C ILE A 128 8.33 -2.60 -23.88
N THR A 129 9.00 -1.80 -24.71
CA THR A 129 10.36 -1.30 -24.47
C THR A 129 10.43 0.20 -24.17
N GLU A 130 9.44 0.96 -24.65
CA GLU A 130 9.35 2.40 -24.40
C GLU A 130 9.06 2.66 -22.92
N ALA A 131 9.73 3.64 -22.35
CA ALA A 131 9.60 4.00 -20.95
C ALA A 131 9.81 5.51 -20.72
N GLU A 132 8.99 6.09 -19.85
CA GLU A 132 9.02 7.49 -19.47
C GLU A 132 9.07 7.63 -17.95
N ARG A 133 9.89 8.55 -17.45
CA ARG A 133 9.95 8.83 -16.02
C ARG A 133 8.79 9.74 -15.63
N GLU A 134 8.07 9.37 -14.58
CA GLU A 134 6.90 10.10 -14.10
C GLU A 134 7.01 10.39 -12.59
N ALA A 135 6.68 11.62 -12.19
CA ALA A 135 6.62 12.02 -10.79
C ALA A 135 5.20 11.82 -10.25
N PHE A 136 4.82 10.56 -10.04
CA PHE A 136 3.47 10.18 -9.64
C PHE A 136 2.95 10.91 -8.40
N GLU A 137 3.82 11.31 -7.46
CA GLU A 137 3.45 12.06 -6.25
C GLU A 137 2.94 13.48 -6.51
N LEU A 138 3.14 14.01 -7.72
CA LEU A 138 2.64 15.32 -8.14
C LEU A 138 1.29 15.22 -8.86
N LEU A 139 0.88 14.01 -9.24
CA LEU A 139 -0.41 13.77 -9.87
C LEU A 139 -1.49 13.60 -8.79
N PRO A 140 -2.71 14.11 -9.03
CA PRO A 140 -3.87 13.76 -8.23
C PRO A 140 -4.08 12.24 -8.15
N ASP A 141 -4.59 11.77 -7.01
CA ASP A 141 -4.77 10.33 -6.77
C ASP A 141 -5.70 9.65 -7.78
N ASP A 142 -6.71 10.36 -8.29
CA ASP A 142 -7.65 9.89 -9.31
C ASP A 142 -7.02 9.77 -10.70
N GLU A 143 -6.01 10.58 -11.03
CA GLU A 143 -5.29 10.52 -12.32
C GLU A 143 -4.22 9.43 -12.37
N ARG A 144 -3.83 8.88 -11.21
CA ARG A 144 -2.81 7.82 -11.11
C ARG A 144 -3.37 6.49 -10.62
N GLN A 145 -4.67 6.27 -10.75
CA GLN A 145 -5.30 5.01 -10.41
C GLN A 145 -5.29 4.02 -11.57
N CYS A 146 -5.08 2.74 -11.26
CA CYS A 146 -5.26 1.69 -12.24
C CYS A 146 -6.75 1.55 -12.61
N ASP A 147 -7.07 1.60 -13.90
CA ASP A 147 -8.43 1.48 -14.42
C ASP A 147 -9.12 0.18 -13.99
N LYS A 148 -8.36 -0.91 -13.85
CA LYS A 148 -8.89 -2.23 -13.51
C LYS A 148 -9.15 -2.43 -12.01
N CYS A 149 -8.18 -2.09 -11.17
CA CYS A 149 -8.20 -2.43 -9.74
C CYS A 149 -8.29 -1.24 -8.79
N LYS A 150 -8.21 -0.02 -9.31
CA LYS A 150 -8.30 1.24 -8.55
C LYS A 150 -7.17 1.42 -7.50
N THR A 151 -6.09 0.65 -7.61
CA THR A 151 -4.87 0.91 -6.83
C THR A 151 -4.25 2.23 -7.31
N THR A 152 -3.78 3.06 -6.38
CA THR A 152 -3.00 4.27 -6.68
C THR A 152 -1.57 3.85 -7.07
N CYS A 153 -1.19 4.05 -8.33
CA CYS A 153 0.11 3.68 -8.87
C CYS A 153 1.19 4.67 -8.40
N PHE A 154 2.38 4.15 -8.08
CA PHE A 154 3.52 4.99 -7.72
C PHE A 154 4.84 4.50 -8.33
N LEU A 155 5.25 3.24 -8.13
CA LEU A 155 6.54 2.78 -8.67
C LEU A 155 6.53 2.72 -10.19
N SER A 156 5.45 2.19 -10.75
CA SER A 156 5.22 2.14 -12.19
C SER A 156 3.76 1.93 -12.57
N ALA A 157 3.46 2.29 -13.81
CA ALA A 157 2.19 2.02 -14.48
C ALA A 157 2.41 1.85 -15.99
N LEU A 158 1.47 1.20 -16.66
CA LEU A 158 1.43 1.08 -18.11
C LEU A 158 0.44 2.09 -18.69
N ALA A 159 0.88 2.82 -19.69
CA ALA A 159 0.09 3.80 -20.45
C ALA A 159 0.19 3.52 -21.96
N CYS A 160 -0.60 4.22 -22.77
CA CYS A 160 -0.63 4.04 -24.22
C CYS A 160 -0.78 5.40 -24.92
N TYR A 161 0.04 5.65 -25.95
CA TYR A 161 0.00 6.90 -26.71
C TYR A 161 -1.35 7.14 -27.39
N ASP A 162 -1.99 6.07 -27.86
CA ASP A 162 -3.29 6.15 -28.54
C ASP A 162 -4.48 6.13 -27.56
N CYS A 163 -4.24 6.01 -26.25
CA CYS A 163 -5.27 5.99 -25.20
C CYS A 163 -4.81 6.83 -24.00
N PRO A 164 -4.76 8.17 -24.12
CA PRO A 164 -4.09 9.06 -23.16
C PRO A 164 -4.72 9.05 -21.76
N GLN A 165 -5.98 8.65 -21.64
CA GLN A 165 -6.69 8.52 -20.36
C GLN A 165 -6.53 7.14 -19.71
N GLY A 166 -5.96 6.16 -20.43
CA GLY A 166 -5.83 4.80 -19.94
C GLY A 166 -4.58 4.61 -19.09
N LEU A 167 -4.74 4.08 -17.88
CA LEU A 167 -3.65 3.78 -16.96
C LEU A 167 -3.92 2.47 -16.22
N VAL A 168 -2.97 1.53 -16.25
CA VAL A 168 -3.06 0.31 -15.44
C VAL A 168 -1.78 0.05 -14.65
N CYS A 169 -1.91 -0.53 -13.45
CA CYS A 169 -0.75 -1.06 -12.74
C CYS A 169 -0.22 -2.30 -13.46
N LEU A 170 1.03 -2.67 -13.20
CA LEU A 170 1.68 -3.77 -13.93
C LEU A 170 1.03 -5.15 -13.69
N TYR A 171 0.29 -5.31 -12.59
CA TYR A 171 -0.52 -6.53 -12.35
C TYR A 171 -1.66 -6.72 -13.36
N HIS A 172 -2.08 -5.64 -14.04
CA HIS A 172 -3.17 -5.62 -15.02
C HIS A 172 -2.67 -5.14 -16.38
N MET A 173 -1.41 -5.41 -16.73
CA MET A 173 -0.79 -5.01 -18.00
C MET A 173 -1.51 -5.53 -19.26
N ASP A 174 -2.39 -6.52 -19.12
CA ASP A 174 -3.22 -7.07 -20.21
C ASP A 174 -4.60 -6.40 -20.31
N ASP A 175 -4.98 -5.57 -19.33
CA ASP A 175 -6.29 -4.92 -19.25
C ASP A 175 -6.28 -3.44 -19.70
N LEU A 176 -5.15 -2.89 -20.18
CA LEU A 176 -5.05 -1.48 -20.54
C LEU A 176 -5.93 -1.09 -21.74
N CYS A 177 -5.67 -1.69 -22.90
CA CYS A 177 -6.36 -1.40 -24.15
C CYS A 177 -6.09 -2.50 -25.18
N LYS A 178 -6.74 -2.41 -26.35
CA LYS A 178 -6.54 -3.33 -27.48
C LYS A 178 -5.46 -2.87 -28.47
N CYS A 179 -4.81 -1.73 -28.22
CA CYS A 179 -3.78 -1.21 -29.11
C CYS A 179 -2.54 -2.13 -29.14
N PRO A 180 -1.74 -2.08 -30.21
CA PRO A 180 -0.49 -2.83 -30.29
C PRO A 180 0.46 -2.50 -29.13
N ARG A 181 1.24 -3.48 -28.67
CA ARG A 181 2.22 -3.31 -27.58
C ARG A 181 3.26 -2.23 -27.87
N SER A 182 3.58 -1.99 -29.15
CA SER A 182 4.48 -0.90 -29.59
C SER A 182 3.95 0.51 -29.33
N LYS A 183 2.65 0.65 -29.04
CA LYS A 183 2.01 1.93 -28.66
C LYS A 183 1.90 2.10 -27.15
N GLN A 184 2.23 1.06 -26.39
CA GLN A 184 2.22 1.07 -24.94
C GLN A 184 3.61 1.40 -24.43
N TYR A 185 3.69 2.03 -23.27
CA TYR A 185 4.95 2.40 -22.65
C TYR A 185 4.85 2.36 -21.12
N LEU A 186 5.98 2.12 -20.49
CA LEU A 186 6.12 2.08 -19.04
C LEU A 186 6.30 3.51 -18.49
N ARG A 187 5.39 3.98 -17.65
CA ARG A 187 5.65 5.14 -16.78
C ARG A 187 6.29 4.64 -15.49
N TYR A 188 7.44 5.16 -15.11
CA TYR A 188 8.19 4.71 -13.92
C TYR A 188 8.68 5.86 -13.06
N ARG A 189 8.71 5.68 -11.74
CA ARG A 189 9.19 6.72 -10.81
C ARG A 189 10.70 6.70 -10.60
N TYR A 190 11.22 5.50 -10.35
CA TYR A 190 12.63 5.23 -10.08
C TYR A 190 13.17 4.18 -11.06
N THR A 191 14.45 4.30 -11.40
CA THR A 191 15.18 3.28 -12.16
C THR A 191 15.45 2.06 -11.28
N LEU A 192 15.80 0.94 -11.92
CA LEU A 192 16.20 -0.28 -11.20
C LEU A 192 17.56 -0.15 -10.50
N ASP A 193 18.29 0.94 -10.72
CA ASP A 193 19.55 1.27 -10.02
C ASP A 193 19.31 2.20 -8.82
N GLU A 194 18.35 3.12 -8.92
CA GLU A 194 17.96 4.02 -7.83
C GLU A 194 17.37 3.26 -6.64
N LEU A 195 16.53 2.25 -6.92
CA LEU A 195 15.85 1.46 -5.89
C LEU A 195 16.82 0.68 -4.97
N PRO A 196 17.81 -0.08 -5.48
CA PRO A 196 18.85 -0.69 -4.66
C PRO A 196 19.70 0.33 -3.88
N ALA A 197 19.96 1.52 -4.45
CA ALA A 197 20.73 2.55 -3.74
C ALA A 197 19.98 3.07 -2.51
N MET A 198 18.66 3.27 -2.60
CA MET A 198 17.81 3.61 -1.46
C MET A 198 17.82 2.49 -0.41
N LEU A 199 17.73 1.24 -0.85
CA LEU A 199 17.78 0.07 0.03
C LEU A 199 19.11 -0.04 0.78
N HIS A 200 20.24 0.23 0.12
CA HIS A 200 21.55 0.25 0.75
C HIS A 200 21.65 1.30 1.87
N LYS A 201 21.13 2.52 1.64
CA LYS A 201 21.12 3.57 2.66
C LYS A 201 20.30 3.17 3.90
N LEU A 202 19.15 2.53 3.69
CA LEU A 202 18.34 1.98 4.78
C LEU A 202 19.08 0.88 5.54
N LYS A 203 19.78 -0.01 4.83
CA LYS A 203 20.57 -1.08 5.43
C LYS A 203 21.66 -0.52 6.35
N VAL A 204 22.44 0.45 5.86
CA VAL A 204 23.47 1.14 6.66
C VAL A 204 22.88 1.77 7.92
N ARG A 205 21.70 2.40 7.81
CA ARG A 205 21.01 2.96 8.98
C ARG A 205 20.56 1.88 9.95
N ALA A 206 19.93 0.80 9.47
CA ALA A 206 19.43 -0.28 10.30
C ALA A 206 20.56 -1.01 11.06
N GLU A 207 21.70 -1.23 10.41
CA GLU A 207 22.87 -1.92 10.98
C GLU A 207 23.80 -0.97 11.77
N SER A 208 23.53 0.34 11.80
CA SER A 208 24.40 1.30 12.48
C SER A 208 24.55 1.05 13.99
N PHE A 209 23.60 0.36 14.62
CA PHE A 209 23.68 -0.05 16.03
C PHE A 209 24.55 -1.29 16.25
N ASP A 210 24.53 -2.26 15.32
CA ASP A 210 25.37 -3.47 15.39
C ASP A 210 26.86 -3.13 15.29
N THR A 211 27.20 -1.98 14.71
CA THR A 211 28.57 -1.44 14.66
C THR A 211 28.92 -0.49 15.81
N TRP A 212 27.96 -0.11 16.66
CA TRP A 212 28.16 0.83 17.77
C TRP A 212 28.33 0.13 19.14
N ALA A 213 27.80 -1.10 19.28
CA ALA A 213 27.96 -1.96 20.46
C ALA A 213 29.25 -2.80 20.39
#